data_AF-A0A818X3K8-F1
#
_entry.id   AF-A0A818X3K8-F1
#
_cell.length_a   1.000
_cell.length_b   1.000
_cell.length_c   1.000
_cell.angle_alpha   90.00
_cell.angle_beta   90.00
_cell.angle_gamma   90.00
#
_symmetry.space_group_name_H-M   'P 1'
#
loop_
_entity.id
_entity.type
_entity.pdbx_description
1 polymer ?
#
loop_
_entity_poly.entity_id
_entity_poly.type
_entity_poly.pdbx_seq_one_letter_code
_entity_poly.pdbx_strand_id
1 'polypeptide(L)'
;MRLSTYVYLAGLCLSDFTTCLFLIPDYILYAYPINIPDYDLPRTYRYTQIIIITGAISTTARVLSVWLCVAFTIDRWIMICRPFDGPHYCTMKTARRVTFIIYIIGLFYALPLMFEYEAHEENVLNELFLKKQNKKFYRYKLSKLGKNSIFRWIYVLINAIAVYLIPLTIIIILNRKLLLSIRLLERRSAEYNAPLPTKQGIIKNFLFILNSIDFIQSFN
;
A
#
# COMPACT_ATOMS: atom_id res chain seq x y z
N MET A 1 0.11 13.47 -22.29
CA MET A 1 1.34 12.91 -21.69
C MET A 1 1.38 13.05 -20.17
N ARG A 2 1.41 14.24 -19.57
CA ARG A 2 1.48 14.34 -18.09
C ARG A 2 0.16 14.01 -17.36
N LEU A 3 -0.97 14.23 -18.05
CA LEU A 3 -2.31 14.12 -17.47
C LEU A 3 -2.72 12.70 -16.99
N SER A 4 -2.30 11.61 -17.65
CA SER A 4 -2.61 10.24 -17.19
C SER A 4 -1.89 9.92 -15.89
N THR A 5 -0.59 10.24 -15.85
CA THR A 5 0.30 10.02 -14.72
C THR A 5 -0.17 10.74 -13.45
N TYR A 6 -0.68 11.97 -13.58
CA TYR A 6 -1.25 12.70 -12.44
C TYR A 6 -2.44 12.00 -11.80
N VAL A 7 -3.24 11.24 -12.55
CA VAL A 7 -4.38 10.49 -11.99
C VAL A 7 -3.89 9.39 -11.06
N TYR A 8 -2.87 8.62 -11.48
CA TYR A 8 -2.29 7.57 -10.64
C TYR A 8 -1.60 8.15 -9.41
N LEU A 9 -0.86 9.25 -9.56
CA LEU A 9 -0.20 9.94 -8.44
C LEU A 9 -1.22 10.52 -7.45
N ALA A 10 -2.31 11.12 -7.93
CA ALA A 10 -3.38 11.60 -7.05
C ALA A 10 -4.05 10.45 -6.29
N GLY A 11 -4.31 9.33 -6.98
CA GLY A 11 -4.81 8.11 -6.34
C GLY A 11 -3.85 7.55 -5.29
N LEU A 12 -2.54 7.59 -5.55
CA LEU A 12 -1.50 7.16 -4.62
C LEU A 12 -1.49 8.04 -3.37
N CYS A 13 -1.47 9.37 -3.54
CA CYS A 13 -1.51 10.32 -2.43
C CYS A 13 -2.76 10.14 -1.55
N LEU A 14 -3.93 9.91 -2.15
CA LEU A 14 -5.18 9.66 -1.42
C LEU A 14 -5.08 8.40 -0.56
N SER A 15 -4.47 7.35 -1.11
CA SER A 15 -4.29 6.06 -0.47
C SER A 15 -3.26 6.13 0.68
N ASP A 16 -2.14 6.82 0.46
CA ASP A 16 -1.12 7.04 1.49
C ASP A 16 -1.63 7.95 2.61
N PHE A 17 -2.38 8.99 2.28
CA PHE A 17 -3.04 9.85 3.26
C PHE A 17 -4.01 9.06 4.13
N THR A 18 -4.84 8.22 3.51
CA THR A 18 -5.78 7.34 4.21
C THR A 18 -5.05 6.36 5.13
N THR A 19 -3.95 5.79 4.67
CA THR A 19 -3.09 4.92 5.50
C THR A 19 -2.59 5.67 6.73
N CYS A 20 -1.98 6.84 6.55
CA CYS A 20 -1.45 7.63 7.66
C CYS A 20 -2.53 8.07 8.64
N LEU A 21 -3.70 8.48 8.13
CA LEU A 21 -4.82 8.96 8.93
C LEU A 21 -5.33 7.90 9.91
N PHE A 22 -5.37 6.62 9.52
CA PHE A 22 -5.89 5.55 10.37
C PHE A 22 -4.79 4.78 11.11
N LEU A 23 -3.63 4.56 10.48
CA LEU A 23 -2.54 3.76 11.05
C LEU A 23 -1.85 4.48 12.22
N ILE A 24 -1.54 5.77 12.07
CA ILE A 24 -0.76 6.52 13.07
C ILE A 24 -1.52 6.60 14.41
N PRO A 25 -2.81 6.97 14.46
CA PRO A 25 -3.58 6.97 15.70
C PRO A 25 -3.65 5.58 16.35
N ASP A 26 -3.88 4.53 15.56
CA ASP A 26 -3.95 3.16 16.06
C ASP A 26 -2.63 2.73 16.72
N TYR A 27 -1.48 3.08 16.13
CA TYR A 27 -0.17 2.81 16.71
C TYR A 27 0.12 3.63 17.96
N ILE A 28 -0.24 4.92 18.00
CA ILE A 28 -0.07 5.76 19.19
C ILE A 28 -0.90 5.21 20.35
N LEU A 29 -2.15 4.82 20.10
CA LEU A 29 -3.04 4.21 21.08
C LEU A 29 -2.52 2.85 21.57
N TYR A 30 -1.86 2.07 20.70
CA TYR A 30 -1.23 0.80 21.08
C TYR A 30 0.07 1.00 21.88
N ALA A 31 0.87 2.00 21.52
CA ALA A 31 2.16 2.29 22.15
C ALA A 31 2.04 2.96 23.52
N TYR A 32 0.89 3.57 23.85
CA TYR A 32 0.65 4.14 25.17
C TYR A 32 0.59 3.01 26.21
N PRO A 33 1.58 2.92 27.14
CA PRO A 33 1.67 1.82 28.07
C PRO A 33 0.51 1.88 29.09
N ILE A 34 -0.24 0.78 29.17
CA ILE A 34 -1.36 0.54 30.10
C ILE A 34 -0.86 0.32 31.56
N ASN A 35 0.26 0.94 31.94
CA ASN A 35 0.87 0.79 33.27
C ASN A 35 0.55 1.97 34.21
N ILE A 36 -0.58 2.66 33.98
CA ILE A 36 -1.10 3.67 34.92
C ILE A 36 -2.35 3.08 35.58
N PRO A 37 -2.27 2.60 36.84
CA PRO A 37 -3.35 1.88 37.51
C PRO A 37 -4.66 2.67 37.71
N ASP A 38 -4.66 4.00 37.47
CA ASP A 38 -5.84 4.86 37.58
C ASP A 38 -6.50 5.21 36.24
N TYR A 39 -5.85 4.92 35.12
CA TYR A 39 -6.36 5.22 33.77
C TYR A 39 -6.35 3.98 32.88
N ASP A 40 -6.95 2.89 33.37
CA ASP A 40 -7.48 1.87 32.47
C ASP A 40 -8.60 2.52 31.65
N LEU A 41 -8.25 3.09 30.49
CA LEU A 41 -9.22 3.44 29.46
C LEU A 41 -9.98 2.16 29.16
N PRO A 42 -11.26 2.04 29.54
CA PRO A 42 -12.00 0.81 29.30
C PRO A 42 -12.06 0.65 27.79
N ARG A 43 -11.38 -0.37 27.24
CA ARG A 43 -11.56 -0.77 25.85
C ARG A 43 -12.98 -1.27 25.72
N THR A 44 -13.89 -0.33 25.48
CA THR A 44 -15.29 -0.62 25.24
C THR A 44 -15.40 -1.47 23.97
N TYR A 45 -16.50 -2.20 23.88
CA TYR A 45 -16.85 -2.95 22.67
C TYR A 45 -16.76 -2.06 21.41
N ARG A 46 -17.31 -0.84 21.49
CA ARG A 46 -17.28 0.13 20.38
C ARG A 46 -15.87 0.55 19.98
N TYR A 47 -15.01 0.84 20.96
CA TYR A 47 -13.61 1.18 20.69
C TYR A 47 -12.87 0.04 19.98
N THR A 48 -13.09 -1.20 20.42
CA THR A 48 -12.48 -2.38 19.82
C THR A 48 -12.98 -2.62 18.39
N GLN A 49 -14.27 -2.39 18.13
CA GLN A 49 -14.81 -2.46 16.77
C GLN A 49 -14.23 -1.39 15.84
N ILE A 50 -14.06 -0.16 16.33
CA ILE A 50 -13.46 0.93 15.55
C ILE A 50 -12.04 0.54 15.11
N ILE A 51 -11.20 0.02 16.02
CA ILE A 51 -9.84 -0.42 15.70
C ILE A 51 -9.82 -1.52 14.63
N ILE A 52 -10.74 -2.48 14.69
CA ILE A 52 -10.82 -3.55 13.68
C ILE A 52 -11.12 -2.96 12.30
N ILE A 53 -12.07 -2.02 12.23
CA ILE A 53 -12.47 -1.36 10.98
C ILE A 53 -11.35 -0.46 10.45
N THR A 54 -10.75 0.38 11.30
CA THR A 54 -9.64 1.29 10.90
C THR A 54 -8.40 0.50 10.50
N GLY A 55 -8.12 -0.63 11.15
CA GLY A 55 -7.07 -1.58 10.78
C GLY A 55 -7.31 -2.21 9.39
N ALA A 56 -8.53 -2.63 9.08
CA ALA A 56 -8.88 -3.18 7.77
C ALA A 56 -8.77 -2.11 6.66
N ILE A 57 -9.23 -0.88 6.94
CA ILE A 57 -9.15 0.25 6.00
C ILE A 57 -7.69 0.62 5.73
N SER A 58 -6.87 0.79 6.77
CA SER A 58 -5.46 1.16 6.61
C SER A 58 -4.67 0.09 5.86
N THR A 59 -4.93 -1.19 6.14
CA THR A 59 -4.28 -2.31 5.42
C THR A 59 -4.67 -2.31 3.95
N THR A 60 -5.96 -2.11 3.64
CA THR A 60 -6.45 -2.03 2.26
C THR A 60 -5.86 -0.85 1.51
N ALA A 61 -5.78 0.32 2.15
CA ALA A 61 -5.17 1.52 1.58
C ALA A 61 -3.68 1.26 1.22
N ARG A 62 -2.92 0.57 2.07
CA ARG A 62 -1.54 0.20 1.73
C ARG A 62 -1.47 -0.67 0.46
N VAL A 63 -2.35 -1.65 0.32
CA VAL A 63 -2.42 -2.52 -0.87
C VAL A 63 -2.77 -1.72 -2.11
N LEU A 64 -3.73 -0.79 -2.01
CA LEU A 64 -4.10 0.13 -3.09
C LEU A 64 -2.91 0.97 -3.54
N SER A 65 -2.14 1.52 -2.61
CA SER A 65 -0.93 2.31 -2.93
C SER A 65 0.08 1.49 -3.74
N VAL A 66 0.30 0.23 -3.36
CA VAL A 66 1.22 -0.67 -4.08
C VAL A 66 0.75 -0.91 -5.53
N TRP A 67 -0.52 -1.25 -5.72
CA TRP A 67 -1.06 -1.51 -7.07
C TRP A 67 -1.16 -0.26 -7.94
N LEU A 68 -1.42 0.91 -7.36
CA LEU A 68 -1.37 2.18 -8.06
C LEU A 68 0.06 2.54 -8.50
N CYS A 69 1.07 2.20 -7.69
CA CYS A 69 2.48 2.34 -8.05
C CYS A 69 2.87 1.42 -9.23
N VAL A 70 2.38 0.17 -9.24
CA VAL A 70 2.53 -0.74 -10.39
C VAL A 70 1.91 -0.13 -11.65
N ALA A 71 0.66 0.34 -11.57
CA ALA A 71 -0.04 0.95 -12.70
C ALA A 71 0.68 2.20 -13.23
N PHE A 72 1.16 3.07 -12.34
CA PHE A 72 2.00 4.22 -12.67
C PHE A 72 3.29 3.81 -13.40
N THR A 73 3.94 2.74 -12.93
CA THR A 73 5.20 2.25 -13.51
C THR A 73 4.96 1.67 -14.92
N ILE A 74 3.84 0.96 -15.11
CA ILE A 74 3.41 0.45 -16.42
C ILE A 74 3.12 1.62 -17.38
N ASP A 75 2.32 2.61 -16.96
CA ASP A 75 1.99 3.78 -17.79
C ASP A 75 3.26 4.50 -18.26
N ARG A 76 4.21 4.69 -17.33
CA ARG A 76 5.51 5.30 -17.63
C ARG A 76 6.36 4.45 -18.57
N TRP A 77 6.39 3.13 -18.36
CA TRP A 77 7.14 2.22 -19.22
C TRP A 77 6.58 2.21 -20.65
N ILE A 78 5.26 2.13 -20.83
CA ILE A 78 4.61 2.18 -22.15
C ILE A 78 4.94 3.51 -22.84
N MET A 79 4.76 4.63 -22.15
CA MET A 79 5.01 5.95 -22.72
C MET A 79 6.45 6.14 -23.22
N ILE A 80 7.44 5.55 -22.54
CA ILE A 80 8.85 5.72 -22.86
C ILE A 80 9.35 4.67 -23.86
N CYS A 81 9.05 3.40 -23.62
CA CYS A 81 9.53 2.29 -24.45
C CYS A 81 8.69 2.07 -25.71
N ARG A 82 7.44 2.53 -25.73
CA ARG A 82 6.50 2.36 -26.85
C ARG A 82 5.81 3.68 -27.24
N PRO A 83 6.54 4.60 -27.89
CA PRO A 83 6.03 5.94 -28.21
C PRO A 83 4.81 5.92 -29.16
N PHE A 84 4.65 4.89 -30.00
CA PHE A 84 3.50 4.73 -30.90
C PHE A 84 2.25 4.19 -30.20
N ASP A 85 2.41 3.36 -29.18
CA ASP A 85 1.31 2.80 -28.38
C ASP A 85 0.83 3.78 -27.29
N GLY A 86 1.72 4.68 -26.83
CA GLY A 86 1.46 5.63 -25.76
C GLY A 86 0.16 6.46 -25.92
N PRO A 87 -0.12 7.06 -27.08
CA PRO A 87 -1.36 7.83 -27.30
C PRO A 87 -2.65 7.01 -27.14
N HIS A 88 -2.60 5.69 -27.36
CA HIS A 88 -3.77 4.81 -27.24
C HIS A 88 -3.97 4.31 -25.80
N TYR A 89 -2.89 3.87 -25.15
CA TYR A 89 -2.97 3.26 -23.82
C TYR A 89 -2.84 4.27 -22.66
N CYS A 90 -1.98 5.29 -22.79
CA CYS A 90 -1.68 6.26 -21.75
C CYS A 90 -2.60 7.50 -21.82
N THR A 91 -3.92 7.28 -21.88
CA THR A 91 -4.92 8.36 -21.86
C THR A 91 -5.49 8.59 -20.46
N MET A 92 -6.01 9.79 -20.19
CA MET A 92 -6.71 10.07 -18.92
C MET A 92 -7.91 9.17 -18.69
N LYS A 93 -8.65 8.84 -19.74
CA LYS A 93 -9.85 7.98 -19.63
C LYS A 93 -9.44 6.58 -19.17
N THR A 94 -8.39 6.02 -19.78
CA THR A 94 -7.81 4.74 -19.37
C THR A 94 -7.28 4.81 -17.94
N ALA A 95 -6.51 5.85 -17.59
CA ALA A 95 -5.95 6.00 -16.24
C ALA A 95 -7.01 6.09 -15.14
N ARG A 96 -8.09 6.85 -15.37
CA ARG A 96 -9.23 6.90 -14.44
C ARG A 96 -9.92 5.54 -14.33
N ARG A 97 -10.12 4.84 -15.45
CA ARG A 97 -10.75 3.51 -15.46
C ARG A 97 -9.90 2.50 -14.69
N VAL A 98 -8.59 2.45 -14.93
CA VAL A 98 -7.66 1.56 -14.23
C VAL A 98 -7.63 1.87 -12.74
N THR A 99 -7.50 3.16 -12.38
CA THR A 99 -7.54 3.61 -10.98
C THR A 99 -8.84 3.16 -10.31
N PHE A 100 -9.98 3.43 -10.95
CA PHE A 100 -11.29 3.01 -10.43
C PHE A 100 -11.39 1.49 -10.22
N ILE A 101 -10.93 0.69 -11.19
CA ILE A 101 -10.91 -0.77 -11.08
C ILE A 101 -10.04 -1.22 -9.89
N ILE A 102 -8.86 -0.62 -9.68
CA ILE A 102 -7.99 -0.92 -8.55
C ILE A 102 -8.71 -0.64 -7.22
N TYR A 103 -9.40 0.49 -7.10
CA TYR A 103 -10.18 0.82 -5.90
C TYR A 103 -11.33 -0.17 -5.64
N ILE A 104 -12.03 -0.61 -6.68
CA ILE A 104 -13.08 -1.63 -6.56
C ILE A 104 -12.50 -2.97 -6.09
N ILE A 105 -11.37 -3.41 -6.67
CA ILE A 105 -10.67 -4.63 -6.23
C ILE A 105 -10.24 -4.49 -4.76
N GLY A 106 -9.72 -3.34 -4.36
CA GLY A 106 -9.38 -3.06 -2.96
C GLY A 106 -10.58 -3.14 -2.01
N LEU A 107 -11.76 -2.68 -2.43
CA LEU A 107 -12.98 -2.81 -1.63
C LEU A 107 -13.35 -4.28 -1.38
N PHE A 108 -13.27 -5.13 -2.42
CA PHE A 108 -13.49 -6.56 -2.25
C PHE A 108 -12.42 -7.22 -1.36
N TYR A 109 -11.18 -6.75 -1.46
CA TYR A 109 -10.09 -7.18 -0.59
C TYR A 109 -10.32 -6.80 0.87
N ALA A 110 -10.95 -5.66 1.15
CA ALA A 110 -11.23 -5.21 2.52
C ALA A 110 -12.25 -6.08 3.27
N LEU A 111 -13.22 -6.66 2.54
CA LEU A 111 -14.32 -7.46 3.14
C LEU A 111 -13.80 -8.61 4.02
N PRO A 112 -12.94 -9.53 3.55
CA PRO A 112 -12.44 -10.62 4.40
C PRO A 112 -11.63 -10.13 5.60
N LEU A 113 -10.92 -8.99 5.52
CA LEU A 113 -10.19 -8.43 6.66
C LEU A 113 -11.14 -7.97 7.78
N MET A 114 -12.28 -7.37 7.43
CA MET A 114 -13.26 -6.91 8.42
C MET A 114 -13.86 -8.07 9.22
N PHE A 115 -13.96 -9.26 8.62
CA PHE A 115 -14.49 -10.47 9.28
C PHE A 115 -13.40 -11.33 9.93
N GLU A 116 -12.12 -10.97 9.82
CA GLU A 116 -11.03 -11.75 10.41
C GLU A 116 -11.01 -11.65 11.94
N TYR A 117 -11.40 -10.50 12.48
CA TYR A 117 -11.34 -10.19 13.91
C TYR A 117 -12.72 -9.90 14.51
N GLU A 118 -12.94 -10.38 15.72
CA GLU A 118 -14.13 -10.14 16.52
C GLU A 118 -13.75 -9.60 17.90
N ALA A 119 -14.57 -8.68 18.43
CA ALA A 119 -14.39 -8.16 19.78
C ALA A 119 -14.87 -9.20 20.80
N HIS A 120 -13.95 -9.71 21.61
CA HIS A 120 -14.23 -10.68 22.67
C HIS A 120 -14.02 -10.05 24.05
N GLU A 121 -14.95 -10.36 24.97
CA GLU A 121 -14.81 -10.00 26.39
C GLU A 121 -13.64 -10.79 27.00
N GLU A 122 -12.79 -10.10 27.75
CA GLU A 122 -11.66 -10.70 28.46
C GLU A 122 -11.95 -10.71 29.96
N ASN A 123 -11.97 -11.90 30.56
CA ASN A 123 -12.03 -12.05 32.01
C ASN A 123 -10.61 -11.84 32.54
N VAL A 124 -10.30 -10.61 32.95
CA VAL A 124 -9.01 -10.31 33.60
C VAL A 124 -9.00 -10.98 34.98
N LEU A 125 -7.90 -11.66 35.31
CA LEU A 125 -7.69 -12.43 36.55
C LEU A 125 -7.90 -11.62 37.86
N ASN A 126 -7.93 -10.28 37.77
CA ASN A 126 -8.27 -9.36 38.85
C ASN A 126 -9.79 -9.15 38.96
N GLU A 127 -10.55 -10.24 39.04
CA GLU A 127 -12.02 -10.19 39.15
C GLU A 127 -12.48 -9.37 40.36
N LEU A 128 -11.69 -9.28 41.43
CA LEU A 128 -12.07 -8.55 42.66
C LEU A 128 -12.05 -7.02 42.52
N PHE A 129 -11.13 -6.45 41.74
CA PHE A 129 -11.04 -4.98 41.56
C PHE A 129 -12.00 -4.47 40.47
N LEU A 130 -12.21 -5.25 39.41
CA LEU A 130 -13.05 -4.86 38.27
C LEU A 130 -14.54 -5.12 38.49
N LYS A 131 -14.89 -6.17 39.24
CA LYS A 131 -16.29 -6.45 39.64
C LYS A 131 -16.84 -5.36 40.56
N LYS A 132 -15.97 -4.66 41.30
CA LYS A 132 -16.32 -3.50 42.13
C LYS A 132 -16.64 -2.25 41.30
N GLN A 133 -16.20 -2.18 40.03
CA GLN A 133 -16.43 -1.05 39.11
C GLN A 133 -17.38 -1.37 37.93
N ASN A 134 -17.91 -2.59 37.80
CA ASN A 134 -18.76 -3.01 36.66
C ASN A 134 -18.15 -2.75 35.27
N LYS A 135 -16.82 -2.69 35.14
CA LYS A 135 -16.14 -2.42 33.86
C LYS A 135 -15.77 -3.73 33.16
N LYS A 136 -16.29 -3.91 31.95
CA LYS A 136 -15.95 -5.02 31.04
C LYS A 136 -14.85 -4.60 30.07
N PHE A 137 -13.86 -5.46 29.86
CA PHE A 137 -12.77 -5.22 28.92
C PHE A 137 -12.93 -6.07 27.67
N TYR A 138 -12.68 -5.47 26.51
CA TYR A 138 -12.74 -6.15 25.22
C TYR A 138 -11.36 -6.14 24.53
N ARG A 139 -10.97 -7.29 23.97
CA ARG A 139 -9.84 -7.42 23.04
C ARG A 139 -10.34 -7.95 21.71
N TYR A 140 -9.71 -7.51 20.61
CA TYR A 140 -9.93 -8.14 19.32
C TYR A 140 -9.25 -9.53 19.34
N LYS A 141 -10.01 -10.58 19.04
CA LYS A 141 -9.51 -11.95 18.86
C LYS A 141 -9.91 -12.43 17.47
N LEU A 142 -9.21 -13.44 16.96
CA LEU A 142 -9.56 -14.03 15.67
C LEU A 142 -10.99 -14.59 15.72
N SER A 143 -11.80 -14.24 14.72
CA SER A 143 -13.14 -14.80 14.49
C SER A 143 -13.05 -16.32 14.26
N LYS A 144 -14.20 -17.01 14.27
CA LYS A 144 -14.32 -18.41 13.84
C LYS A 144 -13.68 -18.64 12.46
N LEU A 145 -13.81 -17.67 11.55
CA LEU A 145 -13.20 -17.71 10.23
C LEU A 145 -11.67 -17.62 10.30
N GLY A 146 -11.13 -16.67 11.07
CA GLY A 146 -9.68 -16.50 11.26
C GLY A 146 -9.01 -17.66 12.00
N LYS A 147 -9.75 -18.37 12.88
CA LYS A 147 -9.25 -19.54 13.59
C LYS A 147 -9.06 -20.78 12.70
N ASN A 148 -9.70 -20.81 11.53
CA ASN A 148 -9.50 -21.91 10.59
C ASN A 148 -8.09 -21.82 9.98
N SER A 149 -7.21 -22.73 10.39
CA SER A 149 -5.80 -22.76 9.96
C SER A 149 -5.63 -22.84 8.45
N ILE A 150 -6.51 -23.56 7.74
CA ILE A 150 -6.45 -23.71 6.28
C ILE A 150 -6.79 -22.39 5.61
N PHE A 151 -7.87 -21.75 6.04
CA PHE A 151 -8.29 -20.44 5.52
C PHE A 151 -7.19 -19.40 5.75
N ARG A 152 -6.65 -19.33 6.96
CA ARG A 152 -5.57 -18.40 7.31
C ARG A 152 -4.31 -18.63 6.48
N TRP A 153 -3.93 -19.89 6.27
CA TRP A 153 -2.74 -20.21 5.48
C TRP A 153 -2.90 -19.81 4.01
N ILE A 154 -4.06 -20.13 3.41
CA ILE A 154 -4.39 -19.72 2.03
C ILE A 154 -4.41 -18.19 1.91
N TYR A 155 -5.05 -17.51 2.86
CA TYR A 155 -5.14 -16.05 2.89
C TYR A 155 -3.75 -15.39 2.99
N VAL A 156 -2.89 -15.87 3.90
CA VAL A 156 -1.50 -15.39 4.04
C VAL A 156 -0.70 -15.64 2.77
N LEU A 157 -0.86 -16.81 2.13
CA LEU A 157 -0.18 -17.13 0.88
C LEU A 157 -0.61 -16.21 -0.26
N ILE A 158 -1.92 -16.02 -0.45
CA ILE A 158 -2.47 -15.10 -1.46
C ILE A 158 -1.94 -13.69 -1.23
N ASN A 159 -1.90 -13.23 0.02
CA ASN A 159 -1.37 -11.92 0.35
C ASN A 159 0.13 -11.80 0.09
N ALA A 160 0.92 -12.79 0.51
CA ALA A 160 2.36 -12.80 0.27
C ALA A 160 2.67 -12.66 -1.23
N ILE A 161 1.92 -13.40 -2.07
CA ILE A 161 2.11 -13.39 -3.51
C ILE A 161 1.55 -12.11 -4.15
N ALA A 162 0.27 -11.82 -3.93
CA ALA A 162 -0.44 -10.76 -4.64
C ALA A 162 -0.10 -9.35 -4.16
N VAL A 163 0.26 -9.16 -2.89
CA VAL A 163 0.55 -7.84 -2.33
C VAL A 163 2.04 -7.51 -2.39
N TYR A 164 2.91 -8.52 -2.27
CA TYR A 164 4.36 -8.28 -2.20
C TYR A 164 5.08 -8.82 -3.45
N LEU A 165 5.02 -10.13 -3.69
CA LEU A 165 5.86 -10.79 -4.69
C LEU A 165 5.56 -10.32 -6.12
N ILE A 166 4.28 -10.29 -6.51
CA ILE A 166 3.86 -9.87 -7.86
C ILE A 166 4.14 -8.38 -8.09
N PRO A 167 3.70 -7.43 -7.23
CA PRO A 167 3.97 -6.02 -7.44
C PRO A 167 5.47 -5.70 -7.50
N LEU A 168 6.27 -6.27 -6.59
CA LEU A 168 7.71 -6.04 -6.55
C LEU A 168 8.40 -6.54 -7.82
N THR A 169 8.09 -7.77 -8.25
CA THR A 169 8.69 -8.33 -9.47
C THR A 169 8.33 -7.49 -10.71
N ILE A 170 7.08 -7.05 -10.84
CA ILE A 170 6.65 -6.19 -11.95
C ILE A 170 7.40 -4.86 -11.92
N ILE A 171 7.47 -4.18 -10.77
CA ILE A 171 8.15 -2.89 -10.63
C ILE A 171 9.63 -3.03 -10.99
N ILE A 172 10.32 -4.05 -10.46
CA ILE A 172 11.74 -4.29 -10.73
C ILE A 172 11.98 -4.55 -12.22
N ILE A 173 11.20 -5.44 -12.85
CA ILE A 173 11.37 -5.79 -14.26
C ILE A 173 11.13 -4.57 -15.16
N LEU A 174 10.08 -3.79 -14.89
CA LEU A 174 9.73 -2.61 -15.68
C LEU A 174 10.76 -1.49 -15.50
N ASN A 175 11.19 -1.22 -14.27
CA ASN A 175 12.23 -0.23 -14.00
C ASN A 175 13.57 -0.63 -14.63
N ARG A 176 13.93 -1.92 -14.62
CA ARG A 176 15.13 -2.43 -15.32
C ARG A 176 15.04 -2.22 -16.83
N LYS A 177 13.90 -2.58 -17.45
CA LYS A 177 13.68 -2.38 -18.90
C LYS A 177 13.71 -0.89 -19.26
N LEU A 178 13.09 -0.05 -18.44
CA LEU A 178 13.08 1.39 -18.59
C LEU A 178 14.51 1.95 -18.55
N LEU A 179 15.30 1.59 -17.52
CA LEU A 179 16.68 2.01 -17.37
C LEU A 179 17.55 1.60 -18.57
N LEU A 180 17.40 0.36 -19.04
CA LEU A 180 18.12 -0.14 -20.21
C LEU A 180 17.78 0.67 -21.45
N SER A 181 16.50 0.95 -21.69
CA SER A 181 16.06 1.75 -22.84
C SER A 181 16.68 3.15 -22.85
N ILE A 182 16.80 3.78 -21.68
CA ILE A 182 17.37 5.12 -21.54
C ILE A 182 18.87 5.10 -21.81
N ARG A 183 19.60 4.14 -21.22
CA ARG A 183 21.05 3.98 -21.45
C ARG A 183 21.38 3.74 -22.93
N LEU A 184 20.55 2.97 -23.63
CA LEU A 184 20.70 2.73 -25.07
C LEU A 184 20.50 4.01 -25.88
N LEU A 185 19.54 4.85 -25.51
CA LEU A 185 19.32 6.14 -26.15
C LEU A 185 20.47 7.12 -25.93
N GLU A 186 21.05 7.14 -24.73
CA GLU A 186 22.24 7.94 -24.43
C GLU A 186 23.46 7.51 -25.25
N ARG A 187 23.71 6.19 -25.36
CA ARG A 187 24.80 5.65 -26.20
C ARG A 187 24.64 6.06 -27.67
N ARG A 188 23.43 5.89 -28.24
CA ARG A 188 23.16 6.29 -29.63
C ARG A 188 23.33 7.79 -29.84
N SER A 189 22.85 8.62 -28.93
CA SER A 189 23.02 10.07 -29.05
C SER A 189 24.50 10.49 -28.98
N ALA A 190 25.31 9.81 -28.17
CA ALA A 190 26.77 10.03 -28.15
C ALA A 190 27.44 9.58 -29.45
N GLU A 191 27.04 8.45 -30.04
CA GLU A 191 27.58 7.96 -31.32
C GLU A 191 27.25 8.91 -32.49
N TYR A 192 26.06 9.50 -32.52
CA TYR A 192 25.61 10.35 -33.63
C TYR A 192 25.84 11.86 -33.42
N ASN A 193 26.45 12.29 -32.30
CA ASN A 193 26.48 13.70 -31.87
C ASN A 193 25.10 14.39 -31.95
N ALA A 194 24.02 13.59 -31.89
CA ALA A 194 22.67 14.08 -32.04
C ALA A 194 22.24 14.69 -30.70
N PRO A 195 21.60 15.87 -30.68
CA PRO A 195 21.11 16.45 -29.44
C PRO A 195 20.14 15.47 -28.76
N LEU A 196 20.42 15.16 -27.50
CA LEU A 196 19.56 14.31 -26.68
C LEU A 196 18.12 14.88 -26.70
N PRO A 197 17.08 14.06 -26.97
CA PRO A 197 15.73 14.56 -27.03
C PRO A 197 15.35 15.20 -25.68
N THR A 198 14.80 16.43 -25.74
CA THR A 198 14.53 17.36 -24.62
C THR A 198 13.70 16.75 -23.46
N LYS A 199 13.05 15.61 -23.69
CA LYS A 199 12.36 14.82 -22.64
C LYS A 199 13.30 14.15 -21.63
N GLN A 200 14.61 14.11 -21.89
CA GLN A 200 15.59 13.43 -21.02
C GLN A 200 15.95 14.19 -19.74
N GLY A 201 15.89 15.53 -19.68
CA GLY A 201 16.27 16.27 -18.46
C GLY A 201 15.40 15.92 -17.25
N ILE A 202 14.10 15.72 -17.47
CA ILE A 202 13.13 15.31 -16.43
C ILE A 202 13.34 13.83 -16.05
N ILE A 203 13.73 13.00 -17.02
CA ILE A 203 13.98 11.56 -16.82
C ILE A 203 15.32 11.34 -16.08
N LYS A 204 16.34 12.16 -16.33
CA LYS A 204 17.61 12.16 -15.59
C LYS A 204 17.43 12.56 -14.13
N ASN A 205 16.63 13.58 -13.83
CA ASN A 205 16.31 13.93 -12.43
C ASN A 205 15.57 12.79 -11.71
N PHE A 206 14.70 12.08 -12.40
CA PHE A 206 13.97 10.94 -11.82
C PHE A 206 14.85 9.68 -11.68
N LEU A 207 15.81 9.48 -12.59
CA LEU A 207 16.81 8.43 -12.51
C LEU A 207 17.83 8.68 -11.40
N PHE A 208 18.16 9.95 -11.12
CA PHE A 208 18.98 10.32 -9.98
C PHE A 208 18.32 9.90 -8.65
N ILE A 209 16.99 10.09 -8.54
CA ILE A 209 16.20 9.67 -7.36
C ILE A 209 16.11 8.14 -7.22
N LEU A 210 16.07 7.39 -8.32
CA LEU A 210 16.05 5.92 -8.27
C LEU A 210 17.46 5.33 -8.03
N ASN A 211 18.49 5.90 -8.66
CA ASN A 211 19.88 5.50 -8.41
C ASN A 211 20.34 5.86 -6.99
N SER A 212 19.82 6.91 -6.36
CA SER A 212 20.11 7.18 -4.94
C SER A 212 19.48 6.15 -4.00
N ILE A 213 18.37 5.50 -4.40
CA ILE A 213 17.78 4.38 -3.66
C ILE A 213 18.58 3.08 -3.88
N ASP A 214 19.03 2.82 -5.11
CA ASP A 214 19.93 1.68 -5.41
C ASP A 214 21.33 1.85 -4.76
N PHE A 215 21.82 3.09 -4.61
CA PHE A 215 23.08 3.40 -3.92
C PHE A 215 23.01 3.12 -2.41
N ILE A 216 21.83 3.26 -1.79
CA ILE A 216 21.61 2.92 -0.37
C ILE A 216 21.57 1.39 -0.17
N GLN A 217 21.13 0.62 -1.17
CA GLN A 217 21.18 -0.85 -1.12
C GLN A 217 22.56 -1.46 -1.42
N SER A 218 23.48 -0.68 -1.98
CA SER A 218 24.86 -1.12 -2.29
C SER A 218 25.85 -0.93 -1.11
N PHE A 219 25.38 -0.43 0.04
CA PHE A 219 26.21 -0.16 1.22
C PHE A 219 25.93 -1.10 2.42
N ASN A 220 25.21 -2.20 2.20
CA ASN A 220 25.13 -3.33 3.15
C ASN A 220 25.65 -4.61 2.53
#